data_AF-A0A7S1H5J8-F1
#
_entry.id   AF-A0A7S1H5J8-F1
#
_cell.length_a   1.000
_cell.length_b   1.000
_cell.length_c   1.000
_cell.angle_alpha   90.00
_cell.angle_beta   90.00
_cell.angle_gamma   90.00
#
_symmetry.space_group_name_H-M   'P 1'
#
loop_
_entity.id
_entity.type
_entity.pdbx_description
1 polymer ?
#
loop_
_entity_poly.entity_id
_entity_poly.type
_entity_poly.pdbx_seq_one_letter_code
_entity_poly.pdbx_strand_id
1 'polypeptide(L)'
;MKVVALFVSLFVCAQAFSPMVSNVRSSTSLNESLFTRIAKMDLFAPVKDQNDYGARKKKNVKVGKLTDKSYIPAGLSKAQYEKVRQQEAAKKAANYERNVKKAGIFTDYTDWYKERGTDKNSEWKKS
;
A
#
# COMPACT_ATOMS: atom_id res chain seq x y z
N MET A 1 54.70 -47.75 -31.24
CA MET A 1 53.47 -47.16 -31.81
C MET A 1 52.20 -47.99 -31.63
N LYS A 2 52.27 -49.32 -31.38
CA LYS A 2 51.07 -50.15 -31.17
C LYS A 2 50.43 -50.06 -29.78
N VAL A 3 51.21 -49.67 -28.75
CA VAL A 3 50.71 -49.56 -27.36
C VAL A 3 49.95 -48.25 -27.11
N VAL A 4 50.28 -47.20 -27.87
CA VAL A 4 49.65 -45.87 -27.73
C VAL A 4 48.21 -45.87 -28.28
N ALA A 5 47.93 -46.65 -29.34
CA ALA A 5 46.61 -46.74 -29.93
C ALA A 5 45.56 -47.39 -28.98
N LEU A 6 45.99 -48.33 -28.13
CA LEU A 6 45.10 -49.03 -27.20
C LEU A 6 44.66 -48.15 -26.03
N PHE A 7 45.51 -47.22 -25.59
CA PHE A 7 45.18 -46.29 -24.50
C PHE A 7 44.20 -45.19 -24.94
N VAL A 8 44.29 -44.74 -26.21
CA VAL A 8 43.39 -43.71 -26.74
C VAL A 8 41.96 -44.25 -26.95
N SER A 9 41.80 -45.52 -27.35
CA SER A 9 40.47 -46.13 -27.51
C SER A 9 39.73 -46.36 -26.20
N LEU A 10 40.43 -46.60 -25.09
CA LEU A 10 39.82 -46.80 -23.77
C LEU A 10 39.36 -45.49 -23.12
N PHE A 11 40.04 -44.37 -23.43
CA PHE A 11 39.65 -43.05 -22.92
C PHE A 11 38.36 -42.49 -23.56
N VAL A 12 38.06 -42.88 -24.80
CA VAL A 12 36.85 -42.42 -25.52
C VAL A 12 35.59 -43.12 -25.01
N CYS A 13 35.67 -44.40 -24.63
CA CYS A 13 34.52 -45.16 -24.14
C CYS A 13 34.03 -44.73 -22.75
N ALA A 14 34.90 -44.14 -21.92
CA ALA A 14 34.53 -43.69 -20.58
C ALA A 14 33.68 -42.40 -20.57
N GLN A 15 33.75 -41.59 -21.63
CA GLN A 15 33.03 -40.32 -21.71
C GLN A 15 31.61 -40.46 -22.27
N ALA A 16 31.30 -41.59 -22.92
CA ALA A 16 29.96 -41.88 -23.48
C ALA A 16 28.92 -42.33 -22.44
N PHE A 17 29.35 -42.59 -21.20
CA PHE A 17 28.49 -43.03 -20.08
C PHE A 17 28.50 -42.07 -18.88
N SER A 18 28.90 -40.80 -19.08
CA SER A 18 28.56 -39.78 -18.09
C SER A 18 27.09 -39.40 -18.30
N PRO A 19 26.22 -39.40 -17.26
CA PRO A 19 24.89 -38.87 -17.41
C PRO A 19 25.03 -37.41 -17.84
N MET A 20 24.52 -37.09 -19.02
CA MET A 20 24.37 -35.72 -19.49
C MET A 20 23.69 -34.95 -18.35
N VAL A 21 24.46 -34.10 -17.67
CA VAL A 21 23.92 -33.26 -16.61
C VAL A 21 23.11 -32.18 -17.33
N SER A 22 21.88 -32.51 -17.72
CA SER A 22 20.86 -31.55 -18.09
C SER A 22 20.42 -30.82 -16.81
N ASN A 23 21.36 -30.12 -16.18
CA ASN A 23 21.07 -29.14 -15.15
C ASN A 23 20.61 -27.84 -15.84
N VAL A 24 19.52 -27.93 -16.61
CA VAL A 24 18.55 -26.85 -16.62
C VAL A 24 17.44 -27.31 -15.68
N ARG A 25 17.74 -27.30 -14.38
CA ARG A 25 16.66 -27.24 -13.40
C ARG A 25 16.00 -25.88 -13.66
N SER A 26 14.87 -25.88 -14.39
CA SER A 26 13.97 -24.73 -14.37
C SER A 26 13.78 -24.34 -12.92
N SER A 27 14.16 -23.13 -12.57
CA SER A 27 14.12 -22.67 -11.19
C SER A 27 12.71 -22.87 -10.66
N THR A 28 12.59 -23.46 -9.47
CA THR A 28 11.33 -23.48 -8.70
C THR A 28 11.05 -22.11 -8.08
N SER A 29 11.74 -21.06 -8.52
CA SER A 29 11.41 -19.70 -8.13
C SER A 29 9.97 -19.47 -8.56
N LEU A 30 9.06 -19.34 -7.59
CA LEU A 30 7.71 -18.89 -7.85
C LEU A 30 7.84 -17.62 -8.68
N ASN A 31 7.53 -17.70 -9.97
CA ASN A 31 7.09 -16.50 -10.67
C ASN A 31 5.89 -16.04 -9.87
N GLU A 32 6.03 -14.84 -9.28
CA GLU A 32 5.03 -14.30 -8.38
C GLU A 32 3.66 -14.41 -9.03
N SER A 33 2.71 -15.08 -8.37
CA SER A 33 1.39 -15.27 -8.95
C SER A 33 0.79 -13.91 -9.28
N LEU A 34 0.00 -13.81 -10.35
CA LEU A 34 -0.68 -12.57 -10.72
C LEU A 34 -1.38 -11.93 -9.50
N PHE A 35 -2.02 -12.75 -8.68
CA PHE A 35 -2.67 -12.32 -7.45
C PHE A 35 -1.69 -11.76 -6.42
N THR A 36 -0.56 -12.43 -6.17
CA THR A 36 0.47 -11.95 -5.24
C THR A 36 1.05 -10.60 -5.69
N ARG A 37 1.26 -10.43 -7.01
CA ARG A 37 1.71 -9.16 -7.59
C ARG A 37 0.68 -8.04 -7.39
N ILE A 38 -0.60 -8.33 -7.60
CA ILE A 38 -1.70 -7.37 -7.37
C ILE A 38 -1.83 -7.03 -5.88
N ALA A 39 -1.77 -8.03 -5.00
CA ALA A 39 -1.91 -7.84 -3.56
C ALA A 39 -0.77 -7.03 -2.94
N LYS A 40 0.44 -7.10 -3.51
CA LYS A 40 1.60 -6.30 -3.10
C LYS A 40 1.70 -4.94 -3.78
N MET A 41 0.82 -4.62 -4.74
CA MET A 41 0.80 -3.29 -5.32
C MET A 41 0.28 -2.28 -4.31
N ASP A 42 1.17 -1.41 -3.85
CA ASP A 42 0.78 -0.18 -3.18
C ASP A 42 0.47 0.89 -4.24
N LEU A 43 -0.82 1.09 -4.52
CA LEU A 43 -1.30 2.12 -5.45
C LEU A 43 -0.91 3.54 -4.99
N PHE A 44 -0.58 3.72 -3.71
CA PHE A 44 -0.19 5.01 -3.13
C PHE A 44 1.33 5.12 -2.95
N ALA A 45 2.14 4.16 -3.39
CA ALA A 45 3.60 4.24 -3.29
C ALA A 45 4.20 5.55 -3.87
N PRO A 46 3.69 6.11 -4.99
CA PRO A 46 4.17 7.40 -5.50
C PRO A 46 3.76 8.60 -4.65
N VAL A 47 2.66 8.50 -3.88
CA VAL A 47 2.12 9.58 -3.05
C VAL A 47 1.64 9.00 -1.71
N LYS A 48 2.58 8.53 -0.89
CA LYS A 48 2.28 7.76 0.34
C LYS A 48 1.37 8.52 1.30
N ASP A 49 1.63 9.81 1.48
CA ASP A 49 0.86 10.66 2.39
C ASP A 49 -0.53 11.05 1.86
N GLN A 50 -0.94 10.61 0.66
CA GLN A 50 -2.19 11.07 0.03
C GLN A 50 -3.43 10.75 0.88
N ASN A 51 -3.37 9.66 1.64
CA ASN A 51 -4.47 9.16 2.46
C ASN A 51 -4.30 9.47 3.94
N ASP A 52 -3.21 10.11 4.34
CA ASP A 52 -2.99 10.49 5.73
C ASP A 52 -4.10 11.44 6.21
N TYR A 53 -4.53 11.22 7.44
CA TYR A 53 -5.45 12.14 8.08
C TYR A 53 -4.75 13.49 8.30
N GLY A 54 -5.26 14.55 7.66
CA GLY A 54 -4.61 15.86 7.57
C GLY A 54 -4.13 16.22 6.16
N ALA A 55 -3.97 15.24 5.27
CA ALA A 55 -3.51 15.45 3.90
C ALA A 55 -4.51 16.17 2.99
N ARG A 56 -5.73 16.48 3.47
CA ARG A 56 -6.74 17.22 2.70
C ARG A 56 -6.24 18.58 2.22
N LYS A 57 -5.31 19.23 2.93
CA LYS A 57 -4.72 20.50 2.48
C LYS A 57 -3.97 20.37 1.15
N LYS A 58 -3.41 19.19 0.86
CA LYS A 58 -2.73 18.88 -0.41
C LYS A 58 -3.74 18.60 -1.54
N LYS A 59 -5.04 18.48 -1.24
CA LYS A 59 -6.10 18.20 -2.20
C LYS A 59 -6.81 19.50 -2.60
N ASN A 60 -7.00 19.74 -3.89
CA ASN A 60 -7.67 20.92 -4.44
C ASN A 60 -9.21 20.86 -4.26
N VAL A 61 -9.69 20.66 -3.03
CA VAL A 61 -11.11 20.53 -2.72
C VAL A 61 -11.75 21.92 -2.68
N LYS A 62 -12.58 22.23 -3.68
CA LYS A 62 -13.25 23.53 -3.83
C LYS A 62 -14.75 23.34 -4.05
N VAL A 63 -15.53 24.33 -3.61
CA VAL A 63 -16.95 24.42 -3.98
C VAL A 63 -17.03 24.85 -5.44
N GLY A 64 -17.71 24.06 -6.27
CA GLY A 64 -17.94 24.42 -7.67
C GLY A 64 -18.81 25.67 -7.81
N LYS A 65 -18.50 26.52 -8.80
CA LYS A 65 -19.27 27.75 -9.11
C LYS A 65 -20.67 27.39 -9.62
N LEU A 66 -21.68 28.20 -9.27
CA LEU A 66 -23.02 28.03 -9.83
C LEU A 66 -23.08 28.62 -11.24
N THR A 67 -23.59 27.84 -12.17
CA THR A 67 -23.91 28.25 -13.54
C THR A 67 -25.41 28.44 -13.68
N ASP A 68 -25.88 28.90 -14.83
CA ASP A 68 -27.31 29.14 -15.05
C ASP A 68 -28.10 27.83 -15.19
N LYS A 69 -27.40 26.71 -15.41
CA LYS A 69 -27.96 25.34 -15.39
C LYS A 69 -27.91 24.71 -13.99
N SER A 70 -27.34 25.40 -13.00
CA SER A 70 -27.22 24.85 -11.65
C SER A 70 -28.54 25.01 -10.90
N TYR A 71 -28.91 23.97 -10.15
CA TYR A 71 -30.08 24.04 -9.28
C TYR A 71 -29.91 25.12 -8.20
N ILE A 72 -30.94 25.95 -8.04
CA ILE A 72 -31.06 26.93 -6.96
C ILE A 72 -32.38 26.61 -6.26
N PRO A 73 -32.38 26.43 -4.92
CA PRO A 73 -33.60 26.18 -4.17
C PRO A 73 -34.64 27.31 -4.34
N ALA A 74 -35.92 26.95 -4.32
CA ALA A 74 -37.00 27.93 -4.37
C ALA A 74 -36.91 28.90 -3.19
N GLY A 75 -37.14 30.19 -3.45
CA GLY A 75 -37.06 31.25 -2.45
C GLY A 75 -35.66 31.81 -2.18
N LEU A 76 -34.62 31.30 -2.87
CA LEU A 76 -33.27 31.87 -2.82
C LEU A 76 -32.85 32.39 -4.18
N SER A 77 -32.17 33.54 -4.18
CA SER A 77 -31.42 33.98 -5.35
C SER A 77 -30.10 33.20 -5.48
N LYS A 78 -29.52 33.21 -6.69
CA LYS A 78 -28.20 32.62 -6.96
C LYS A 78 -27.14 33.09 -5.96
N ALA A 79 -27.09 34.40 -5.71
CA ALA A 79 -26.12 35.00 -4.79
C ALA A 79 -26.33 34.56 -3.33
N GLN A 80 -27.59 34.46 -2.88
CA GLN A 80 -27.91 33.97 -1.54
C GLN A 80 -27.49 32.50 -1.38
N TYR A 81 -27.77 31.67 -2.39
CA TYR A 81 -27.39 30.27 -2.34
C TYR A 81 -25.87 30.07 -2.42
N GLU A 82 -25.15 30.86 -3.22
CA GLU A 82 -23.68 30.87 -3.19
C GLU A 82 -23.14 31.19 -1.80
N LYS A 83 -23.71 32.20 -1.12
CA LYS A 83 -23.30 32.56 0.24
C LYS A 83 -23.49 31.39 1.22
N VAL A 84 -24.62 30.70 1.17
CA VAL A 84 -24.88 29.51 2.01
C VAL A 84 -23.84 28.42 1.75
N ARG A 85 -23.57 28.10 0.47
CA ARG A 85 -22.58 27.08 0.10
C ARG A 85 -21.16 27.43 0.57
N GLN A 86 -20.79 28.72 0.51
CA GLN A 86 -19.49 29.17 1.02
C GLN A 86 -19.41 29.05 2.55
N GLN A 87 -20.48 29.42 3.27
CA GLN A 87 -20.54 29.26 4.72
C GLN A 87 -20.42 27.79 5.16
N GLU A 88 -21.11 26.88 4.48
CA GLU A 88 -21.00 25.45 4.75
C GLU A 88 -19.60 24.91 4.48
N ALA A 89 -18.96 25.34 3.38
CA ALA A 89 -17.61 24.95 3.05
C ALA A 89 -16.61 25.43 4.10
N ALA A 90 -16.74 26.67 4.57
CA ALA A 90 -15.94 27.21 5.65
C ALA A 90 -16.14 26.41 6.95
N LYS A 91 -17.39 26.10 7.32
CA LYS A 91 -17.70 25.28 8.50
C LYS A 91 -17.06 23.88 8.41
N LYS A 92 -17.15 23.23 7.25
CA LYS A 92 -16.53 21.92 7.00
C LYS A 92 -15.00 22.00 7.07
N ALA A 93 -14.40 23.06 6.53
CA ALA A 93 -12.96 23.28 6.62
C ALA A 93 -12.49 23.47 8.08
N ALA A 94 -13.17 24.33 8.83
CA ALA A 94 -12.84 24.60 10.24
C ALA A 94 -13.00 23.35 11.13
N ASN A 95 -14.05 22.55 10.94
CA ASN A 95 -14.24 21.30 11.67
C ASN A 95 -13.16 20.27 11.33
N TYR A 96 -12.80 20.16 10.05
CA TYR A 96 -11.71 19.27 9.64
C TYR A 96 -10.40 19.68 10.30
N GLU A 97 -10.06 20.97 10.26
CA GLU A 97 -8.84 21.47 10.90
C GLU A 97 -8.82 21.21 12.41
N ARG A 98 -9.96 21.40 13.08
CA ARG A 98 -10.11 21.06 14.50
C ARG A 98 -9.83 19.59 14.79
N ASN A 99 -10.31 18.69 13.94
CA ASN A 99 -10.10 17.26 14.10
C ASN A 99 -8.66 16.85 13.79
N VAL A 100 -8.04 17.44 12.77
CA VAL A 100 -6.61 17.26 12.49
C VAL A 100 -5.76 17.69 13.69
N LYS A 101 -6.09 18.82 14.33
CA LYS A 101 -5.41 19.26 15.56
C LYS A 101 -5.62 18.30 16.74
N LYS A 102 -6.72 17.55 16.78
CA LYS A 102 -7.00 16.54 17.82
C LYS A 102 -6.35 15.19 17.55
N ALA A 103 -5.95 14.92 16.30
CA ALA A 103 -5.32 13.66 15.93
C ALA A 103 -3.98 13.53 16.68
N GLY A 104 -3.78 12.40 17.36
CA GLY A 104 -2.57 12.15 18.16
C GLY A 104 -2.52 12.83 19.54
N ILE A 105 -3.56 13.57 19.95
CA ILE A 105 -3.64 14.13 21.32
C ILE A 105 -4.27 13.14 22.30
N PHE A 106 -5.18 12.28 21.82
CA PHE A 106 -5.69 11.21 22.65
C PHE A 106 -4.59 10.18 22.84
N THR A 107 -4.16 9.98 24.09
CA THR A 107 -3.31 8.86 24.49
C THR A 107 -3.94 7.60 23.93
N ASP A 108 -3.20 6.87 23.09
CA ASP A 108 -3.69 5.58 22.63
C ASP A 108 -3.95 4.75 23.88
N TYR A 109 -5.18 4.29 24.06
CA TYR A 109 -5.56 3.45 25.20
C TYR A 109 -4.61 2.24 25.27
N THR A 110 -4.18 1.73 24.12
CA THR A 110 -3.20 0.67 24.02
C THR A 110 -1.80 1.09 24.49
N ASP A 111 -1.35 2.32 24.17
CA ASP A 111 -0.04 2.81 24.63
C ASP A 111 -0.02 3.05 26.14
N TRP A 112 -1.11 3.56 26.72
CA TRP A 112 -1.26 3.69 28.17
C TRP A 112 -1.12 2.35 28.91
N TYR A 113 -1.68 1.26 28.36
CA TYR A 113 -1.55 -0.09 28.95
C TYR A 113 -0.14 -0.66 28.70
N LYS A 114 0.43 -0.49 27.50
CA LYS A 114 1.79 -0.94 27.17
C LYS A 114 2.86 -0.28 28.06
N GLU A 115 2.76 1.03 28.30
CA GLU A 115 3.68 1.77 29.17
C GLU A 115 3.59 1.34 30.64
N ARG A 116 2.40 0.96 31.10
CA ARG A 116 2.19 0.40 32.45
C ARG A 116 2.63 -1.05 32.61
N GLY A 117 3.10 -1.69 31.54
CA GLY A 117 3.66 -3.05 31.58
C GLY A 117 2.63 -4.16 31.81
N THR A 118 1.34 -3.88 31.68
CA THR A 118 0.24 -4.85 31.92
C THR A 118 0.10 -5.89 30.80
N ASP A 119 0.85 -5.77 29.71
CA ASP A 119 0.81 -6.68 28.55
C ASP A 119 2.15 -7.38 28.25
N LYS A 120 3.00 -7.60 29.26
CA LYS A 120 4.28 -8.30 29.06
C LYS A 120 4.19 -9.82 29.13
N ASN A 121 3.21 -10.37 29.85
CA ASN A 121 3.19 -11.80 30.20
C ASN A 121 1.92 -12.56 29.78
N SER A 122 0.96 -11.92 29.09
CA SER A 122 -0.31 -12.53 28.66
C SER A 122 -0.98 -13.39 29.74
N GLU A 123 -0.91 -12.96 31.02
CA GLU A 123 -1.38 -13.76 32.16
C GLU A 123 -2.89 -14.04 32.09
N TRP A 124 -3.65 -13.16 31.43
CA TRP A 124 -5.06 -13.34 31.10
C TRP A 124 -5.36 -14.59 30.24
N LYS A 125 -4.36 -15.13 29.53
CA LYS A 125 -4.48 -16.32 28.67
C LYS A 125 -4.24 -17.63 29.43
N LYS A 126 -3.81 -17.57 30.70
CA LYS A 126 -3.63 -18.72 31.58
C LYS A 126 -4.84 -18.86 32.51
N SER A 127 -6.02 -19.07 31.92
CA SER A 127 -7.21 -19.56 32.60
C SER A 127 -7.61 -20.89 32.01
#